data_AF-A0A9D1Q4Q8-F1
#
_entry.id   AF-A0A9D1Q4Q8-F1
#
_cell.length_a   1.000
_cell.length_b   1.000
_cell.length_c   1.000
_cell.angle_alpha   90.00
_cell.angle_beta   90.00
_cell.angle_gamma   90.00
#
_symmetry.space_group_name_H-M   'P 1'
#
loop_
_entity.id
_entity.type
_entity.pdbx_description
1 polymer ?
#
loop_
_entity_poly.entity_id
_entity_poly.type
_entity_poly.pdbx_seq_one_letter_code
_entity_poly.pdbx_strand_id
1 'polypeptide(L)'
;MKQLDIRFDFIQGLLIFAAIFAFVGLGLISAFVMNGDGLYLYVGTLFSMTWLFIIPAMYHRWRQLRLYRRGSMIVTKYERVIDAKKAISDQGGRSGPYYVKTSWHDHRTNTIYTFKSEILLKNPERYLQGIAGIDVYIDPKNFNRNYMDLQFLPAHFNVRKLQ
;
A
#
# COMPACT_ATOMS: atom_id res chain seq x y z
N MET A 1 18.48 7.65 15.28
CA MET A 1 18.67 8.13 13.88
C MET A 1 19.47 7.19 12.96
N LYS A 2 20.07 6.07 13.42
CA LYS A 2 20.89 5.18 12.55
C LYS A 2 20.14 4.11 11.73
N GLN A 3 18.87 3.84 12.02
CA GLN A 3 18.08 2.79 11.34
C GLN A 3 17.51 3.21 9.97
N LEU A 4 17.45 4.52 9.69
CA LEU A 4 16.83 5.05 8.47
C LEU A 4 17.74 4.90 7.23
N ASP A 5 19.06 5.10 7.39
CA ASP A 5 20.04 4.95 6.31
C ASP A 5 20.12 3.50 5.84
N ILE A 6 20.21 2.54 6.76
CA ILE A 6 20.40 1.11 6.45
C ILE A 6 19.27 0.56 5.55
N ARG A 7 18.03 1.02 5.73
CA ARG A 7 16.88 0.59 4.91
C ARG A 7 16.79 1.34 3.58
N PHE A 8 17.26 2.58 3.51
CA PHE A 8 17.36 3.34 2.27
C PHE A 8 18.46 2.75 1.37
N ASP A 9 19.62 2.44 1.96
CA ASP A 9 20.75 1.80 1.30
C ASP A 9 20.40 0.41 0.77
N PHE A 10 19.62 -0.37 1.53
CA PHE A 10 19.13 -1.67 1.06
C PHE A 10 18.23 -1.55 -0.17
N ILE A 11 17.37 -0.54 -0.23
CA ILE A 11 16.46 -0.31 -1.37
C ILE A 11 17.24 0.19 -2.59
N GLN A 12 18.20 1.10 -2.39
CA GLN A 12 19.11 1.55 -3.44
C GLN A 12 19.92 0.36 -3.98
N GLY A 13 20.44 -0.49 -3.10
CA GLY A 13 21.12 -1.73 -3.47
C GLY A 13 20.24 -2.67 -4.28
N LEU A 14 18.96 -2.85 -3.90
CA LEU A 14 18.00 -3.65 -4.66
C LEU A 14 17.72 -3.06 -6.06
N LEU A 15 17.63 -1.73 -6.18
CA LEU A 15 17.43 -1.04 -7.46
C LEU A 15 18.64 -1.18 -8.39
N ILE A 16 19.85 -1.05 -7.85
CA ILE A 16 21.09 -1.23 -8.60
C ILE A 16 21.22 -2.70 -9.03
N PHE A 17 20.97 -3.63 -8.12
CA PHE A 17 20.97 -5.07 -8.41
C PHE A 17 19.98 -5.40 -9.52
N ALA A 18 18.77 -4.87 -9.42
CA ALA A 18 17.79 -5.00 -10.47
C ALA A 18 18.38 -4.43 -11.77
N ALA A 19 18.88 -3.18 -11.79
CA ALA A 19 19.42 -2.49 -12.98
C ALA A 19 20.42 -3.33 -13.76
N ILE A 20 21.32 -4.00 -13.04
CA ILE A 20 22.30 -4.92 -13.60
C ILE A 20 21.60 -6.09 -14.31
N PHE A 21 20.60 -6.71 -13.68
CA PHE A 21 19.84 -7.82 -14.26
C PHE A 21 19.07 -7.42 -15.53
N ALA A 22 18.48 -6.21 -15.59
CA ALA A 22 17.85 -5.75 -16.84
C ALA A 22 18.87 -5.48 -17.93
N PHE A 23 20.03 -4.91 -17.58
CA PHE A 23 21.10 -4.67 -18.55
C PHE A 23 21.65 -5.98 -19.13
N VAL A 24 21.87 -6.97 -18.27
CA VAL A 24 22.27 -8.33 -18.68
C VAL A 24 21.19 -9.00 -19.53
N GLY A 25 19.90 -8.88 -19.15
CA GLY A 25 18.78 -9.41 -19.93
C GLY A 25 18.68 -8.81 -21.32
N LEU A 26 18.83 -7.48 -21.45
CA LEU A 26 18.88 -6.79 -22.73
C LEU A 26 20.07 -7.23 -23.59
N GLY A 27 21.25 -7.43 -22.98
CA GLY A 27 22.43 -7.96 -23.67
C GLY A 27 22.21 -9.36 -24.25
N LEU A 28 21.57 -10.25 -23.50
CA LEU A 28 21.22 -11.61 -23.96
C LEU A 28 20.18 -11.59 -25.09
N ILE A 29 19.16 -10.72 -25.00
CA ILE A 29 18.17 -10.55 -26.07
C ILE A 29 18.85 -9.99 -27.34
N SER A 30 19.79 -9.06 -27.21
CA SER A 30 20.57 -8.57 -28.35
C SER A 30 21.45 -9.67 -28.95
N ALA A 31 22.04 -10.54 -28.13
CA ALA A 31 22.84 -11.67 -28.59
C ALA A 31 22.00 -12.73 -29.34
N PHE A 32 20.72 -12.89 -28.98
CA PHE A 32 19.77 -13.70 -29.75
C PHE A 32 19.60 -13.17 -31.18
N VAL A 33 19.42 -11.86 -31.35
CA VAL A 33 19.24 -11.24 -32.68
C VAL A 33 20.41 -11.55 -33.62
N MET A 34 21.61 -11.70 -33.07
CA MET A 34 22.83 -11.97 -33.85
C MET A 34 23.08 -13.46 -34.09
N ASN A 35 22.74 -14.34 -33.15
CA ASN A 35 23.12 -15.77 -33.20
C ASN A 35 21.95 -16.72 -33.50
N GLY A 36 20.69 -16.26 -33.37
CA GLY A 36 19.49 -17.05 -33.64
C GLY A 36 19.19 -18.16 -32.62
N ASP A 37 20.01 -18.34 -31.59
CA ASP A 37 19.82 -19.37 -30.57
C ASP A 37 18.76 -18.96 -29.53
N GLY A 38 17.63 -19.66 -29.56
CA GLY A 38 16.48 -19.42 -28.70
C GLY A 38 16.76 -19.52 -27.20
N LEU A 39 17.88 -20.13 -26.78
CA LEU A 39 18.31 -20.16 -25.38
C LEU A 39 18.54 -18.74 -24.83
N TYR A 40 19.16 -17.85 -25.62
CA TYR A 40 19.43 -16.48 -25.19
C TYR A 40 18.15 -15.66 -25.03
N LEU A 41 17.15 -15.90 -25.89
CA LEU A 41 15.83 -15.27 -25.77
C LEU A 41 15.13 -15.75 -24.50
N TYR A 42 15.11 -17.06 -24.24
CA TYR A 42 14.47 -17.61 -23.05
C TYR A 42 15.08 -17.05 -21.74
N VAL A 43 16.41 -17.11 -21.61
CA VAL A 43 17.11 -16.63 -20.41
C VAL A 43 16.99 -15.11 -20.25
N GLY A 44 17.14 -14.34 -21.33
CA GLY A 44 17.02 -12.88 -21.30
C GLY A 44 15.62 -12.40 -20.88
N THR A 45 14.57 -13.13 -21.29
CA THR A 45 13.18 -12.81 -20.93
C THR A 45 12.90 -13.07 -19.45
N LEU A 46 13.38 -14.20 -18.91
CA LEU A 46 13.24 -14.52 -17.48
C LEU A 46 13.94 -13.49 -16.59
N PHE A 47 15.16 -13.08 -16.95
CA PHE A 47 15.89 -12.05 -16.23
C PHE A 47 15.19 -10.70 -16.29
N SER A 48 14.54 -10.36 -17.40
CA SER A 48 13.80 -9.10 -17.55
C SER A 48 12.47 -9.07 -16.78
N MET A 49 11.81 -10.23 -16.56
CA MET A 49 10.52 -10.31 -15.87
C MET A 49 10.60 -10.15 -14.34
N THR A 50 11.74 -10.40 -13.71
CA THR A 50 11.90 -10.33 -12.24
C THR A 50 11.57 -8.94 -11.65
N TRP A 51 11.63 -7.88 -12.45
CA TRP A 51 11.36 -6.51 -12.04
C TRP A 51 9.88 -6.14 -11.95
N LEU A 52 9.00 -6.86 -12.66
CA LEU A 52 7.57 -6.55 -12.74
C LEU A 52 6.87 -6.67 -11.39
N PHE A 53 7.43 -7.43 -10.45
CA PHE A 53 6.86 -7.60 -9.11
C PHE A 53 7.46 -6.64 -8.07
N ILE A 54 8.70 -6.19 -8.27
CA ILE A 54 9.42 -5.35 -7.31
C ILE A 54 8.96 -3.88 -7.41
N ILE A 55 8.81 -3.36 -8.64
CA ILE A 55 8.45 -1.95 -8.88
C ILE A 55 7.06 -1.58 -8.33
N PRO A 56 5.98 -2.35 -8.56
CA PRO A 56 4.63 -1.97 -8.08
C PRO A 56 4.52 -2.02 -6.56
N ALA A 57 5.12 -3.03 -5.93
CA ALA A 57 5.16 -3.16 -4.47
C ALA A 57 5.87 -1.96 -3.83
N MET A 58 6.90 -1.44 -4.49
CA MET A 58 7.62 -0.26 -4.04
C MET A 58 6.83 1.03 -4.28
N TYR A 59 6.24 1.23 -5.47
CA TYR A 59 5.40 2.41 -5.75
C TYR A 59 4.27 2.57 -4.72
N HIS A 60 3.67 1.46 -4.28
CA HIS A 60 2.63 1.48 -3.26
C HIS A 60 3.14 2.00 -1.90
N ARG A 61 4.37 1.65 -1.50
CA ARG A 61 4.96 2.11 -0.22
C ARG A 61 5.33 3.59 -0.23
N TRP A 62 5.91 4.07 -1.33
CA TRP A 62 6.31 5.48 -1.46
C TRP A 62 5.10 6.42 -1.59
N ARG A 63 3.96 5.89 -2.04
CA ARG A 63 2.69 6.62 -2.12
C ARG A 63 2.07 6.89 -0.74
N GLN A 64 2.05 5.89 0.14
CA GLN A 64 1.56 6.03 1.52
C GLN A 64 2.35 7.11 2.29
N LEU A 65 3.68 7.06 2.20
CA LEU A 65 4.59 8.00 2.88
C LEU A 65 4.45 9.45 2.39
N ARG A 66 4.15 9.64 1.10
CA ARG A 66 3.91 10.98 0.54
C ARG A 66 2.58 11.57 1.00
N LEU A 67 1.54 10.77 1.16
CA LEU A 67 0.23 11.22 1.66
C LEU A 67 0.29 11.56 3.14
N TYR A 68 1.02 10.78 3.94
CA TYR A 68 1.25 11.12 5.34
C TYR A 68 2.03 12.44 5.52
N ARG A 69 2.99 12.75 4.64
CA ARG A 69 3.82 13.98 4.75
C ARG A 69 3.28 15.21 4.00
N ARG A 70 2.43 15.05 2.99
CA ARG A 70 1.95 16.13 2.11
C ARG A 70 0.45 16.11 1.83
N GLY A 71 -0.28 15.12 2.35
CA GLY A 71 -1.73 15.03 2.17
C GLY A 71 -2.47 16.07 3.02
N SER A 72 -3.65 16.46 2.56
CA SER A 72 -4.53 17.31 3.36
C SER A 72 -5.17 16.46 4.44
N MET A 73 -4.98 16.84 5.70
CA MET A 73 -5.61 16.20 6.84
C MET A 73 -7.07 16.66 6.93
N ILE A 74 -7.99 15.70 7.01
CA ILE A 74 -9.41 15.93 7.29
C ILE A 74 -9.84 15.07 8.48
N VAL A 75 -10.61 15.66 9.39
CA VAL A 75 -11.21 14.93 10.51
C VAL A 75 -12.50 14.30 10.02
N THR A 76 -12.57 12.97 10.07
CA THR A 76 -13.69 12.19 9.56
C THR A 76 -14.48 11.56 10.71
N LYS A 77 -15.78 11.43 10.55
CA LYS A 77 -16.64 10.79 11.53
C LYS A 77 -16.56 9.27 11.38
N TYR A 78 -16.33 8.57 12.48
CA TYR A 78 -16.41 7.12 12.51
C TYR A 78 -17.85 6.67 12.25
N GLU A 79 -18.04 5.76 11.28
CA GLU A 79 -19.35 5.15 11.03
C GLU A 79 -19.42 3.74 11.62
N ARG A 80 -18.56 2.85 11.11
CA ARG A 80 -18.60 1.43 11.48
C ARG A 80 -17.33 0.70 11.04
N VAL A 81 -17.07 -0.42 11.68
CA VAL A 81 -16.16 -1.46 11.18
C VAL A 81 -16.94 -2.40 10.25
N ILE A 82 -16.36 -2.75 9.11
CA ILE A 82 -16.93 -3.74 8.20
C ILE A 82 -16.03 -4.98 8.20
N ASP A 83 -16.66 -6.14 8.37
CA ASP A 83 -16.03 -7.44 8.17
C ASP A 83 -16.13 -7.82 6.68
N ALA A 84 -15.00 -7.84 5.99
CA ALA A 84 -14.92 -8.11 4.57
C ALA A 84 -15.40 -9.52 4.21
N LYS A 85 -15.28 -10.50 5.13
CA LYS A 85 -15.77 -11.85 4.88
C LYS A 85 -17.26 -11.98 5.14
N LYS A 86 -17.75 -11.34 6.21
CA LYS A 86 -19.18 -11.39 6.55
C LYS A 86 -20.06 -10.69 5.48
N ALA A 87 -19.48 -9.77 4.72
CA ALA A 87 -20.14 -9.17 3.56
C ALA A 87 -20.33 -10.15 2.38
N ILE A 88 -19.63 -11.29 2.36
CA ILE A 88 -19.57 -12.21 1.22
C ILE A 88 -20.07 -13.63 1.57
N SER A 89 -20.05 -14.06 2.84
CA SER A 89 -20.44 -15.44 3.18
C SER A 89 -20.95 -15.59 4.61
N ASP A 90 -22.17 -16.10 4.74
CA ASP A 90 -22.85 -16.53 5.97
C ASP A 90 -22.37 -17.92 6.45
N GLN A 91 -21.14 -18.32 6.08
CA GLN A 91 -20.58 -19.63 6.38
C GLN A 91 -19.42 -19.48 7.34
N GLY A 92 -19.62 -19.98 8.56
CA GLY A 92 -18.70 -19.86 9.69
C GLY A 92 -17.27 -20.30 9.35
N GLY A 93 -16.33 -19.36 9.40
CA GLY A 93 -14.92 -19.66 9.15
C GLY A 93 -13.97 -18.47 9.24
N ARG A 94 -13.42 -18.25 10.44
CA ARG A 94 -12.35 -17.27 10.80
C ARG A 94 -12.61 -15.80 10.43
N SER A 95 -12.88 -15.01 11.47
CA SER A 95 -12.84 -13.55 11.53
C SER A 95 -11.71 -12.91 10.72
N GLY A 96 -12.04 -11.89 9.91
CA GLY A 96 -11.11 -11.04 9.17
C GLY A 96 -11.15 -11.27 7.64
N PRO A 97 -10.82 -10.27 6.79
CA PRO A 97 -10.26 -8.96 7.12
C PRO A 97 -11.29 -7.89 7.49
N TYR A 98 -10.94 -7.00 8.42
CA TYR A 98 -11.75 -5.86 8.84
C TYR A 98 -11.27 -4.57 8.18
N TYR A 99 -12.17 -3.64 7.87
CA TYR A 99 -11.80 -2.27 7.50
C TYR A 99 -12.70 -1.27 8.22
N VAL A 100 -12.11 -0.15 8.61
CA VAL A 100 -12.81 0.95 9.26
C VAL A 100 -13.38 1.84 8.17
N LYS A 101 -14.68 2.11 8.24
CA LYS A 101 -15.38 3.05 7.36
C LYS A 101 -15.63 4.35 8.11
N THR A 102 -15.19 5.44 7.51
CA THR A 102 -15.46 6.80 7.99
C THR A 102 -16.13 7.61 6.90
N SER A 103 -16.80 8.68 7.30
CA SER A 103 -17.35 9.66 6.36
C SER A 103 -16.99 11.08 6.74
N TRP A 104 -16.96 11.93 5.73
CA TRP A 104 -16.69 13.35 5.85
C TRP A 104 -17.68 14.11 5.00
N HIS A 105 -18.33 15.10 5.58
CA HIS A 105 -19.26 15.98 4.88
C HIS A 105 -18.54 17.27 4.49
N ASP A 106 -18.31 17.43 3.19
CA ASP A 106 -17.80 18.67 2.64
C ASP A 106 -18.96 19.67 2.55
N HIS A 107 -18.94 20.69 3.42
CA HIS A 107 -19.98 21.71 3.48
C HIS A 107 -19.93 22.67 2.27
N ARG A 108 -18.78 22.78 1.59
CA ARG A 108 -18.62 23.66 0.43
C ARG A 108 -19.25 23.07 -0.82
N THR A 109 -19.13 21.75 -0.99
CA THR A 109 -19.68 21.01 -2.15
C THR A 109 -20.97 20.25 -1.79
N ASN A 110 -21.40 20.33 -0.53
CA ASN A 110 -22.51 19.58 0.05
C ASN A 110 -22.47 18.08 -0.28
N THR A 111 -21.27 17.49 -0.31
CA THR A 111 -21.04 16.10 -0.71
C THR A 111 -20.50 15.29 0.46
N ILE A 112 -21.01 14.07 0.65
CA ILE A 112 -20.53 13.14 1.67
C ILE A 112 -19.51 12.20 1.02
N TYR A 113 -18.25 12.34 1.43
CA TYR A 113 -17.18 11.43 1.05
C TYR A 113 -17.06 10.30 2.06
N THR A 114 -16.85 9.09 1.55
CA THR A 114 -16.62 7.90 2.36
C THR A 114 -15.18 7.44 2.19
N PHE A 115 -14.50 7.13 3.29
CA PHE A 115 -13.15 6.58 3.29
C PHE A 115 -13.12 5.20 3.95
N LYS A 116 -12.12 4.41 3.55
CA LYS A 116 -11.89 3.05 4.04
C LYS A 116 -10.44 2.95 4.49
N SER A 117 -10.20 2.42 5.68
CA SER A 117 -8.86 2.13 6.16
C SER A 117 -8.17 1.02 5.36
N GLU A 118 -6.88 0.84 5.61
CA GLU A 118 -6.21 -0.43 5.29
C GLU A 118 -6.86 -1.60 6.03
N ILE A 119 -6.61 -2.81 5.53
CA ILE A 119 -7.12 -4.05 6.09
C ILE A 119 -6.49 -4.32 7.47
N LEU A 120 -7.35 -4.57 8.45
CA LEU A 120 -7.02 -4.98 9.81
C LEU A 120 -7.32 -6.47 9.99
N LEU A 121 -6.45 -7.18 10.71
CA LEU A 121 -6.60 -8.61 10.97
C LEU A 121 -7.56 -8.92 12.13
N LYS A 122 -7.83 -7.93 12.98
CA LYS A 122 -8.69 -8.05 14.16
C LYS A 122 -9.72 -6.92 14.15
N ASN A 123 -10.87 -7.14 14.78
CA ASN A 123 -11.92 -6.15 14.89
C ASN A 123 -11.51 -5.02 15.87
N PRO A 124 -11.28 -3.77 15.41
CA PRO A 124 -10.91 -2.65 16.27
C PRO A 124 -12.11 -1.95 16.92
N GLU A 125 -13.35 -2.40 16.69
CA GLU A 125 -14.59 -1.70 17.05
C GLU A 125 -14.62 -1.18 18.49
N ARG A 126 -14.16 -1.98 19.46
CA ARG A 126 -14.09 -1.57 20.87
C ARG A 126 -13.22 -0.34 21.14
N TYR A 127 -12.18 -0.12 20.33
CA TYR A 127 -11.27 1.01 20.44
C TYR A 127 -11.76 2.23 19.64
N LEU A 128 -12.73 2.04 18.76
CA LEU A 128 -13.33 3.09 17.94
C LEU A 128 -14.67 3.60 18.51
N GLN A 129 -15.20 2.92 19.52
CA GLN A 129 -16.39 3.39 20.24
C GLN A 129 -16.02 4.62 21.08
N GLY A 130 -16.68 5.75 20.82
CA GLY A 130 -16.54 6.98 21.60
C GLY A 130 -15.46 7.95 21.12
N ILE A 131 -14.74 7.66 20.02
CA ILE A 131 -13.85 8.66 19.41
C ILE A 131 -14.67 9.70 18.65
N ALA A 132 -14.32 10.98 18.83
CA ALA A 132 -15.02 12.09 18.18
C ALA A 132 -14.79 12.13 16.66
N GLY A 133 -13.63 11.65 16.20
CA GLY A 133 -13.25 11.60 14.80
C GLY A 133 -11.96 10.83 14.59
N ILE A 134 -11.69 10.49 13.33
CA ILE A 134 -10.45 9.86 12.88
C ILE A 134 -9.84 10.74 11.81
N ASP A 135 -8.53 10.98 11.95
CA ASP A 135 -7.77 11.77 11.02
C ASP A 135 -7.50 10.96 9.74
N VAL A 136 -7.89 11.53 8.61
CA VAL A 136 -7.67 10.93 7.29
C VAL A 136 -6.89 11.91 6.44
N TYR A 137 -5.75 11.45 5.92
CA TYR A 137 -4.91 12.19 5.00
C TYR A 137 -5.33 11.84 3.58
N ILE A 138 -5.80 12.82 2.82
CA ILE A 138 -6.30 12.63 1.45
C ILE A 138 -5.38 13.31 0.42
N ASP A 139 -5.35 12.74 -0.78
CA ASP A 139 -4.80 13.41 -1.96
C ASP A 139 -5.86 14.34 -2.57
N PRO A 140 -5.68 15.68 -2.58
CA PRO A 140 -6.67 16.60 -3.14
C PRO A 140 -6.91 16.40 -4.63
N LYS A 141 -5.98 15.74 -5.35
CA LYS A 141 -6.17 15.38 -6.76
C LYS A 141 -6.93 14.07 -6.96
N ASN A 142 -7.00 13.22 -5.92
CA ASN A 142 -7.66 11.92 -6.01
C ASN A 142 -8.11 11.41 -4.63
N PHE A 143 -9.37 11.66 -4.28
CA PHE A 143 -9.96 11.29 -2.99
C PHE A 143 -10.01 9.78 -2.71
N ASN A 144 -9.90 8.92 -3.73
CA ASN A 144 -9.75 7.47 -3.53
C ASN A 144 -8.39 7.10 -2.93
N ARG A 145 -7.43 8.03 -2.93
CA ARG A 145 -6.12 7.86 -2.27
C ARG A 145 -6.18 8.53 -0.91
N ASN A 146 -6.33 7.72 0.12
CA ASN A 146 -6.39 8.17 1.50
C ASN A 146 -5.50 7.30 2.40
N TYR A 147 -5.06 7.88 3.51
CA TYR A 147 -4.40 7.21 4.61
C TYR A 147 -5.14 7.58 5.90
N MET A 148 -5.73 6.59 6.56
CA MET A 148 -6.42 6.79 7.83
C MET A 148 -5.46 6.55 8.98
N ASP A 149 -5.33 7.53 9.87
CA ASP A 149 -4.49 7.38 11.05
C ASP A 149 -5.17 6.47 12.07
N LEU A 150 -4.63 5.27 12.21
CA LEU A 150 -5.05 4.28 13.20
C LEU A 150 -3.89 3.97 14.17
N GLN A 151 -2.92 4.87 14.31
CA GLN A 151 -1.74 4.65 15.16
C GLN A 151 -2.06 4.60 16.65
N PHE A 152 -3.20 5.18 17.06
CA PHE A 152 -3.72 5.06 18.43
C PHE A 152 -4.18 3.64 18.78
N LEU A 153 -4.43 2.77 17.79
CA LEU A 153 -4.75 1.37 18.05
C LEU A 153 -3.53 0.61 18.58
N PRO A 154 -3.73 -0.42 19.44
CA PRO A 154 -2.64 -1.25 19.90
C PRO A 154 -1.82 -1.86 18.76
N ALA A 155 -0.51 -2.05 18.98
CA ALA A 155 0.43 -2.49 17.94
C ALA A 155 0.03 -3.81 17.24
N HIS A 156 -0.76 -4.67 17.88
CA HIS A 156 -1.24 -5.93 17.30
C HIS A 156 -2.37 -5.78 16.27
N PHE A 157 -2.95 -4.59 16.11
CA PHE A 157 -3.84 -4.24 14.99
C PHE A 157 -3.09 -3.64 13.81
N ASN A 158 -1.91 -3.07 14.08
CA ASN A 158 -1.23 -2.19 13.16
C ASN A 158 -0.32 -2.99 12.24
N VAL A 159 -0.71 -3.11 10.97
CA VAL A 159 0.04 -3.91 9.98
C VAL A 159 1.30 -3.18 9.51
N ARG A 160 1.45 -1.86 9.76
CA ARG A 160 2.66 -1.10 9.41
C ARG A 160 2.74 0.20 10.21
N LYS A 161 3.60 0.24 11.23
CA LYS A 161 4.10 1.51 11.77
C LYS A 161 4.89 2.21 10.67
N LEU A 162 4.39 3.35 10.19
CA LEU A 162 5.20 4.28 9.40
C LEU A 162 6.06 5.07 10.41
N GLN A 163 7.26 4.56 10.69
CA GLN A 163 8.33 5.26 11.40
C GLN A 163 9.41 5.68 10.41
#